data_AF-A0A916QUN1-F1
#
_entry.id   AF-A0A916QUN1-F1
#
_cell.length_a   1.000
_cell.length_b   1.000
_cell.length_c   1.000
_cell.angle_alpha   90.00
_cell.angle_beta   90.00
_cell.angle_gamma   90.00
#
_symmetry.space_group_name_H-M   'P 1'
#
loop_
_entity.id
_entity.type
_entity.pdbx_description
1 polymer ?
#
loop_
_entity_poly.entity_id
_entity_poly.type
_entity_poly.pdbx_seq_one_letter_code
_entity_poly.pdbx_strand_id
1 'polypeptide(L)'
;MLDLNMPKKDGREALKEIKSDPNLSLIPVIVLTTSKEEEDIYTSYQLGISSFIVKPVTFEGLITVIQGLSRYWFEIVELPARED
;
A
#
# COMPACT_ATOMS: atom_id res chain seq x y z
N MET A 1 4.80 0.15 -2.48
CA MET A 1 4.18 -0.62 -1.38
C MET A 1 4.67 -0.06 -0.05
N LEU A 2 3.84 -0.03 0.97
CA LEU A 2 4.13 0.57 2.29
C LEU A 2 3.82 -0.42 3.40
N ASP A 3 4.71 -0.50 4.40
CA ASP A 3 4.45 -1.22 5.65
C ASP A 3 4.03 -0.22 6.73
N LEU A 4 3.03 -0.56 7.55
CA LEU A 4 2.61 0.29 8.67
C LEU A 4 3.53 0.13 9.88
N ASN A 5 4.12 -1.05 10.05
CA ASN A 5 4.93 -1.39 11.23
C ASN A 5 6.43 -1.19 10.94
N MET A 6 6.81 0.05 10.63
CA MET A 6 8.19 0.42 10.31
C MET A 6 8.98 0.85 11.57
N PRO A 7 10.28 0.47 11.69
CA PRO A 7 11.04 0.63 12.94
C PRO A 7 11.47 2.07 13.29
N LYS A 8 11.53 2.99 12.31
CA LYS A 8 12.07 4.36 12.51
C LYS A 8 11.04 5.47 12.32
N LYS A 9 9.97 5.19 11.59
CA LYS A 9 8.89 6.13 11.27
C LYS A 9 7.61 5.30 11.20
N ASP A 10 6.52 5.78 11.77
CA ASP A 10 5.24 5.08 11.64
C ASP A 10 4.78 5.13 10.19
N GLY A 11 4.44 3.97 9.61
CA GLY A 11 3.96 3.93 8.24
C GLY A 11 2.62 4.62 8.05
N ARG A 12 1.83 4.81 9.10
CA ARG A 12 0.59 5.61 9.07
C ARG A 12 0.89 7.08 8.86
N GLU A 13 1.90 7.61 9.56
CA GLU A 13 2.37 8.98 9.37
C GLU A 13 2.95 9.17 7.97
N ALA A 14 3.77 8.21 7.52
CA ALA A 14 4.31 8.23 6.16
C ALA A 14 3.20 8.18 5.09
N LEU A 15 2.17 7.35 5.28
CA LEU A 15 1.01 7.30 4.39
C LEU A 15 0.29 8.65 4.33
N LYS A 16 0.04 9.25 5.49
CA LYS A 16 -0.61 10.55 5.60
C LYS A 16 0.20 11.64 4.88
N GLU A 17 1.52 11.67 5.05
CA GLU A 17 2.39 12.62 4.34
C GLU A 17 2.36 12.40 2.84
N ILE A 18 2.52 11.15 2.36
CA ILE A 18 2.46 10.82 0.93
C ILE A 18 1.13 11.26 0.33
N LYS A 19 0.01 11.01 1.03
CA LYS A 19 -1.33 11.30 0.52
C LYS A 19 -1.73 12.77 0.66
N SER A 20 -1.04 13.53 1.50
CA SER A 20 -1.25 14.97 1.65
C SER A 20 -0.38 15.81 0.70
N ASP A 21 0.72 15.26 0.18
CA ASP A 21 1.57 15.95 -0.79
C ASP A 21 0.91 15.91 -2.18
N PRO A 22 0.58 17.07 -2.80
CA PRO A 22 -0.03 17.11 -4.13
C PRO A 22 0.75 16.34 -5.20
N ASN A 23 2.08 16.33 -5.12
CA ASN A 23 2.96 15.69 -6.09
C ASN A 23 3.05 14.17 -5.90
N LEU A 24 2.67 13.65 -4.73
CA LEU A 24 2.76 12.23 -4.39
C LEU A 24 1.38 11.58 -4.22
N SER A 25 0.32 12.37 -4.01
CA SER A 25 -1.02 11.91 -3.65
C SER A 25 -1.61 10.91 -4.66
N LEU A 26 -1.31 11.11 -5.95
CA LEU A 26 -1.75 10.26 -7.06
C LEU A 26 -1.01 8.93 -7.15
N ILE A 27 0.15 8.77 -6.48
CA ILE A 27 0.89 7.51 -6.50
C ILE A 27 0.02 6.43 -5.82
N PRO A 28 -0.29 5.31 -6.50
CA PRO A 28 -1.02 4.21 -5.90
C PRO A 28 -0.21 3.61 -4.74
N VAL A 29 -0.79 3.62 -3.54
CA VAL A 29 -0.17 3.02 -2.36
C VAL A 29 -0.90 1.73 -2.01
N ILE A 30 -0.15 0.64 -2.01
CA ILE A 30 -0.60 -0.66 -1.49
C ILE A 30 0.03 -0.81 -0.10
N VAL A 31 -0.80 -0.99 0.92
CA VAL A 31 -0.34 -1.33 2.26
C VAL A 31 -0.13 -2.84 2.33
N LEU A 32 1.04 -3.26 2.78
CA LEU A 32 1.38 -4.65 3.09
C LEU A 32 1.92 -4.70 4.52
N THR A 33 1.10 -5.14 5.47
CA THR A 33 1.40 -5.06 6.92
C THR A 33 1.03 -6.34 7.66
N THR A 34 1.62 -6.58 8.84
CA THR A 34 1.16 -7.66 9.74
C THR A 34 -0.10 -7.28 10.52
N SER A 35 -0.48 -6.00 10.57
CA SER A 35 -1.70 -5.56 11.23
C SER A 35 -2.95 -6.15 10.55
N LYS A 36 -3.94 -6.48 11.39
CA LYS A 36 -5.28 -6.93 10.99
C LYS A 36 -6.38 -6.11 11.66
N GLU A 37 -6.01 -5.01 12.33
CA GLU A 37 -6.96 -4.19 13.08
C GLU A 37 -7.92 -3.49 12.11
N GLU A 38 -9.21 -3.52 12.40
CA GLU A 38 -10.24 -2.90 11.55
C GLU A 38 -10.02 -1.39 11.39
N GLU A 39 -9.56 -0.73 12.45
CA GLU A 39 -9.25 0.69 12.45
C GLU A 39 -8.10 1.03 11.48
N ASP A 40 -7.07 0.19 11.41
CA ASP A 40 -5.95 0.39 10.47
C ASP A 40 -6.40 0.24 9.03
N ILE A 41 -7.23 -0.77 8.75
CA ILE A 41 -7.81 -1.00 7.43
C ILE A 41 -8.66 0.21 7.04
N TYR A 42 -9.61 0.59 7.89
CA TYR A 42 -10.53 1.69 7.64
C TYR A 42 -9.80 3.01 7.40
N THR A 43 -8.91 3.39 8.33
CA THR A 43 -8.17 4.66 8.26
C THR A 43 -7.25 4.71 7.04
N SER A 44 -6.60 3.59 6.68
CA SER A 44 -5.76 3.55 5.49
C SER A 44 -6.57 3.79 4.22
N TYR A 45 -7.76 3.17 4.09
CA TYR A 45 -8.66 3.41 2.96
C TYR A 45 -9.21 4.84 2.93
N GLN A 46 -9.52 5.43 4.09
CA GLN A 46 -9.89 6.86 4.16
C GLN A 46 -8.78 7.78 3.63
N LEU A 47 -7.51 7.41 3.82
CA LEU A 47 -6.36 8.15 3.29
C LEU A 47 -6.12 7.92 1.79
N GLY A 48 -6.90 7.09 1.10
CA GLY A 48 -6.79 6.90 -0.34
C GLY A 48 -5.71 5.90 -0.78
N ILE A 49 -5.48 4.84 0.00
CA ILE A 49 -4.74 3.67 -0.49
C ILE A 49 -5.54 2.94 -1.57
N SER A 50 -4.84 2.21 -2.43
CA SER A 50 -5.48 1.39 -3.46
C SER A 50 -5.86 0.00 -2.93
N SER A 51 -5.08 -0.55 -2.00
CA SER A 51 -5.30 -1.90 -1.46
C SER A 51 -4.62 -2.08 -0.10
N PHE A 52 -5.27 -2.84 0.78
CA PHE A 52 -4.71 -3.28 2.06
C PHE A 52 -4.51 -4.79 2.05
N ILE A 53 -3.28 -5.25 2.25
CA ILE A 53 -2.93 -6.66 2.26
C ILE A 53 -2.28 -7.00 3.57
N VAL A 54 -2.82 -8.03 4.22
CA VAL A 54 -2.18 -8.59 5.39
C VAL A 54 -1.05 -9.50 4.93
N LYS A 55 0.16 -9.26 5.45
CA LYS A 55 1.36 -10.05 5.19
C LYS A 55 1.08 -11.53 5.43
N PRO A 56 1.24 -12.39 4.42
CA PRO A 56 1.17 -13.82 4.61
C PRO A 56 2.21 -14.28 5.63
N VAL A 57 1.83 -15.26 6.44
CA VAL A 57 2.73 -15.84 7.45
C VAL A 57 3.75 -16.80 6.83
N THR A 58 3.50 -17.29 5.62
CA THR A 58 4.39 -18.20 4.88
C THR A 58 5.07 -17.49 3.72
N PHE A 59 6.26 -17.96 3.37
CA PHE A 59 6.99 -17.47 2.22
C PHE A 59 6.26 -17.76 0.91
N GLU A 60 5.69 -18.96 0.78
CA GLU A 60 4.90 -19.37 -0.38
C GLU A 60 3.69 -18.45 -0.57
N GLY A 61 2.99 -18.12 0.52
CA GLY A 61 1.86 -17.18 0.47
C GLY A 61 2.31 -15.78 0.05
N LEU A 62 3.47 -15.32 0.51
CA LEU A 62 4.05 -14.06 0.08
C LEU A 62 4.33 -14.05 -1.43
N ILE A 63 4.93 -15.13 -1.97
CA ILE A 63 5.18 -15.26 -3.41
C ILE A 63 3.86 -15.21 -4.19
N THR A 64 2.81 -15.92 -3.77
CA THR A 64 1.50 -15.89 -4.42
C THR A 64 0.91 -14.47 -4.46
N VAL A 65 0.98 -13.73 -3.35
CA VAL A 65 0.50 -12.34 -3.28
C VAL A 65 1.28 -11.44 -4.23
N ILE A 66 2.62 -11.52 -4.22
CA ILE A 66 3.47 -10.67 -5.06
C ILE A 66 3.26 -10.96 -6.55
N GLN A 67 3.11 -12.22 -6.94
CA GLN A 67 2.79 -12.59 -8.33
C GLN A 67 1.44 -12.01 -8.78
N GLY A 68 0.41 -12.11 -7.94
CA GLY A 68 -0.91 -11.54 -8.23
C GLY A 68 -0.87 -10.01 -8.37
N LEU A 69 -0.15 -9.34 -7.46
CA LEU A 69 0.05 -7.90 -7.51
C LEU A 69 0.82 -7.47 -8.76
N SER A 70 1.91 -8.16 -9.09
CA SER A 70 2.73 -7.82 -10.26
C SER A 70 1.89 -7.85 -11.53
N ARG A 71 1.11 -8.93 -11.72
CA ARG A 71 0.22 -9.04 -12.87
C ARG A 71 -0.82 -7.93 -12.89
N TYR A 72 -1.48 -7.68 -11.76
CA TYR A 72 -2.52 -6.66 -11.71
C TYR A 72 -1.98 -5.25 -11.99
N TRP A 73 -0.91 -4.83 -11.31
CA TRP A 73 -0.42 -3.46 -11.38
C TRP A 73 0.41 -3.13 -12.63
N PHE A 74 1.07 -4.12 -13.24
CA PHE A 74 1.94 -3.87 -14.40
C PHE A 74 1.35 -4.35 -15.74
N GLU A 75 0.36 -5.25 -15.73
CA GLU A 75 -0.23 -5.77 -16.98
C GLU A 75 -1.69 -5.37 -17.17
N ILE A 76 -2.41 -4.96 -16.12
CA ILE A 76 -3.86 -4.70 -16.17
C ILE A 76 -4.20 -3.24 -15.88
N VAL A 77 -3.57 -2.63 -14.86
CA VAL A 77 -3.87 -1.27 -14.43
C VAL A 77 -3.15 -0.25 -15.30
N GLU A 78 -3.89 0.75 -15.79
CA GLU A 78 -3.33 1.99 -16.33
C GLU A 78 -2.96 2.93 -15.17
N LEU A 79 -1.67 3.24 -15.04
CA LEU A 79 -1.17 4.10 -13.97
C LEU A 79 -1.32 5.58 -14.36
N PRO A 80 -1.57 6.48 -13.39
CA PRO A 80 -1.59 7.92 -13.67
C PRO A 80 -0.24 8.35 -14.24
N ALA A 81 -0.26 9.11 -15.33
CA ALA A 81 0.94 9.72 -15.87
C ALA A 81 1.52 10.68 -14.82
N ARG A 82 2.84 10.68 -14.66
CA ARG A 82 3.49 11.79 -13.95
C ARG A 82 3.34 13.02 -14.84
N GLU A 83 2.72 14.07 -14.33
CA GLU A 83 2.93 15.41 -14.87
C GLU A 83 4.39 15.77 -14.53
N ASP A 84 5.21 15.94 -15.56
CA ASP A 84 6.61 16.40 -15.45
C ASP A 84 6.67 17.92 -15.21
#